data_AF-A0A9D7IAF4-F1
#
_entry.id   AF-A0A9D7IAF4-F1
#
_cell.length_a   1.000
_cell.length_b   1.000
_cell.length_c   1.000
_cell.angle_alpha   90.00
_cell.angle_beta   90.00
_cell.angle_gamma   90.00
#
_symmetry.space_group_name_H-M   'P 1'
#
loop_
_entity.id
_entity.type
_entity.pdbx_description
1 polymer ?
#
loop_
_entity_poly.entity_id
_entity_poly.type
_entity_poly.pdbx_seq_one_letter_code
_entity_poly.pdbx_strand_id
1 'polypeptide(L)'
;MKYLLILLMLLQTTAFAQRKLKYTISKETGDTVFYTNDERLYVAAGDTYGTGNNKRTTVGDYLKSTVLKSPGGFALEFSIQTGSSNSFSIYTGQTAKLQMKDGAIINLLSRANYTAKKSSMGYGSWVFAFYTLSAKAIETIKNGTITHIRVESSMGSFDYPLKEKVGTIIAEQLKKF
;
A
#
# COMPACT_ATOMS: atom_id res chain seq x y z
N MET A 1 -49.84 -17.00 8.15
CA MET A 1 -48.85 -17.35 7.10
C MET A 1 -48.32 -16.17 6.26
N LYS A 2 -48.94 -14.98 6.25
CA LYS A 2 -48.44 -13.83 5.45
C LYS A 2 -47.17 -13.15 5.98
N TYR A 3 -46.93 -13.19 7.29
CA TYR A 3 -45.78 -12.50 7.91
C TYR A 3 -44.45 -13.25 7.83
N LEU A 4 -44.47 -14.57 7.60
CA LEU A 4 -43.26 -15.40 7.49
C LEU A 4 -42.48 -15.10 6.19
N LEU A 5 -43.21 -14.79 5.11
CA LEU A 5 -42.64 -14.46 3.80
C LEU A 5 -41.92 -13.10 3.79
N ILE A 6 -42.41 -12.12 4.56
CA ILE A 6 -41.79 -10.79 4.69
C ILE A 6 -40.48 -10.90 5.47
N LEU A 7 -40.43 -11.73 6.52
CA LEU A 7 -39.21 -11.98 7.30
C LEU A 7 -38.13 -12.71 6.46
N LEU A 8 -38.53 -13.66 5.62
CA LEU A 8 -37.63 -14.39 4.71
C LEU A 8 -37.05 -13.52 3.59
N MET A 9 -37.80 -12.53 3.08
CA MET A 9 -37.28 -11.58 2.09
C MET A 9 -36.33 -10.54 2.69
N LEU A 10 -36.52 -10.17 3.96
CA LEU A 10 -35.61 -9.25 4.68
C LEU A 10 -34.29 -9.93 5.08
N LEU A 11 -34.24 -11.26 5.23
CA LEU A 11 -32.99 -11.96 5.52
C LEU A 11 -32.02 -12.01 4.33
N GLN A 12 -32.51 -11.90 3.09
CA GLN A 12 -31.67 -12.03 1.89
C GLN A 12 -30.80 -10.80 1.58
N THR A 13 -31.01 -9.66 2.25
CA THR A 13 -30.27 -8.42 1.98
C THR A 13 -29.00 -8.25 2.81
N THR A 14 -28.69 -9.19 3.72
CA THR A 14 -27.43 -9.16 4.50
C THR A 14 -26.42 -10.20 4.05
N ALA A 15 -26.54 -10.70 2.81
CA ALA A 15 -25.41 -11.32 2.12
C ALA A 15 -24.39 -10.23 1.79
N PHE A 16 -23.69 -9.73 2.81
CA PHE A 16 -22.43 -9.03 2.63
C PHE A 16 -21.56 -9.99 1.82
N ALA A 17 -21.38 -9.69 0.53
CA ALA A 17 -20.41 -10.36 -0.30
C ALA A 17 -19.06 -10.21 0.39
N GLN A 18 -18.69 -11.23 1.17
CA GLN A 18 -17.44 -11.29 1.89
C GLN A 18 -16.36 -11.32 0.82
N ARG A 19 -15.79 -10.14 0.51
CA ARG A 19 -14.71 -10.01 -0.47
C ARG A 19 -13.58 -10.93 -0.02
N LYS A 20 -13.48 -12.09 -0.67
CA LYS A 20 -12.54 -13.15 -0.32
C LYS A 20 -11.13 -12.56 -0.39
N LEU A 21 -10.40 -12.62 0.72
CA LEU A 21 -9.00 -12.22 0.77
C LEU A 21 -8.19 -13.09 -0.20
N LYS A 22 -7.21 -12.49 -0.87
CA LYS A 22 -6.26 -13.25 -1.68
C LYS A 22 -5.32 -14.01 -0.74
N TYR A 23 -4.90 -15.20 -1.10
CA TYR A 23 -3.95 -15.98 -0.30
C TYR A 23 -2.89 -16.64 -1.20
N THR A 24 -1.72 -16.90 -0.63
CA THR A 24 -0.68 -17.72 -1.23
C THR A 24 -0.07 -18.64 -0.18
N ILE A 25 0.61 -19.70 -0.62
CA ILE A 25 1.38 -20.59 0.26
C ILE A 25 2.85 -20.24 0.08
N SER A 26 3.51 -19.83 1.15
CA SER A 26 4.94 -19.60 1.20
C SER A 26 5.67 -20.88 0.81
N LYS A 27 6.47 -20.84 -0.25
CA LYS A 27 7.21 -22.02 -0.74
C LYS A 27 8.33 -22.47 0.21
N GLU A 28 8.84 -21.54 1.02
CA GLU A 28 9.96 -21.80 1.93
C GLU A 28 9.48 -22.37 3.27
N THR A 29 8.35 -21.87 3.78
CA THR A 29 7.85 -22.25 5.11
C THR A 29 6.59 -23.13 5.07
N GLY A 30 5.89 -23.19 3.94
CA GLY A 30 4.59 -23.84 3.82
C GLY A 30 3.42 -23.02 4.40
N ASP A 31 3.68 -21.83 4.93
CA ASP A 31 2.67 -21.02 5.60
C ASP A 31 1.70 -20.36 4.61
N THR A 32 0.43 -20.25 5.01
CA THR A 32 -0.54 -19.44 4.26
C THR A 32 -0.36 -17.96 4.59
N VAL A 33 -0.13 -17.15 3.56
CA VAL A 33 -0.06 -15.69 3.64
C VAL A 33 -1.30 -15.11 2.98
N PHE A 34 -1.99 -14.21 3.68
CA PHE A 34 -3.18 -13.51 3.19
C PHE A 34 -2.85 -12.08 2.79
N TYR A 35 -3.47 -11.59 1.71
CA TYR A 35 -3.24 -10.28 1.14
C TYR A 35 -4.55 -9.52 0.99
N THR A 36 -4.51 -8.23 1.27
CA THR A 36 -5.53 -7.31 0.79
C THR A 36 -5.35 -7.01 -0.70
N ASN A 37 -6.29 -6.28 -1.28
CA ASN A 37 -6.06 -5.71 -2.61
C ASN A 37 -4.98 -4.64 -2.55
N ASP A 38 -4.25 -4.51 -3.66
CA ASP A 38 -3.32 -3.43 -3.95
C ASP A 38 -4.11 -2.15 -4.21
N GLU A 39 -4.10 -1.23 -3.25
CA GLU A 39 -4.88 0.01 -3.28
C GLU A 39 -3.93 1.20 -3.46
N ARG A 40 -4.32 2.11 -4.35
CA ARG A 40 -3.50 3.25 -4.73
C ARG A 40 -3.61 4.37 -3.71
N LEU A 41 -2.46 4.77 -3.14
CA LEU A 41 -2.37 5.82 -2.13
C LEU A 41 -2.00 7.19 -2.71
N TYR A 42 -1.12 7.19 -3.71
CA TYR A 42 -0.62 8.43 -4.30
C TYR A 42 -0.36 8.25 -5.79
N VAL A 43 -0.65 9.31 -6.55
CA VAL A 43 -0.26 9.45 -7.96
C VAL A 43 0.11 10.91 -8.21
N ALA A 44 1.33 11.14 -8.66
CA ALA A 44 1.74 12.37 -9.31
C ALA A 44 1.51 12.26 -10.81
N ALA A 45 1.15 13.36 -11.45
CA ALA A 45 1.20 13.44 -12.90
C ALA A 45 2.66 13.34 -13.34
N GLY A 46 2.93 12.59 -14.41
CA GLY A 46 4.22 12.65 -15.07
C GLY A 46 4.34 13.95 -15.85
N ASP A 47 5.57 14.40 -16.05
CA ASP A 47 5.83 15.58 -16.86
C ASP A 47 5.60 15.30 -18.34
N THR A 48 5.08 16.30 -19.03
CA THR A 48 4.92 16.23 -20.48
C THR A 48 5.73 17.32 -21.15
N TYR A 49 6.57 16.93 -22.11
CA TYR A 49 7.48 17.84 -22.79
C TYR A 49 7.35 17.70 -24.32
N GLY A 50 7.68 18.77 -25.03
CA GLY A 50 7.56 18.86 -26.50
C GLY A 50 6.22 19.45 -26.97
N THR A 51 6.17 19.82 -28.25
CA THR A 51 5.02 20.46 -28.92
C THR A 51 4.58 19.66 -30.14
N GLY A 52 3.28 19.68 -30.44
CA GLY A 52 2.69 18.98 -31.59
C GLY A 52 2.86 17.46 -31.52
N ASN A 53 3.26 16.84 -32.65
CA ASN A 53 3.41 15.38 -32.78
C ASN A 53 4.61 14.80 -32.02
N ASN A 54 5.48 15.64 -31.44
CA ASN A 54 6.67 15.22 -30.68
C ASN A 54 6.47 15.26 -29.16
N LYS A 55 5.21 15.31 -28.70
CA LYS A 55 4.87 15.32 -27.28
C LYS A 55 5.27 13.99 -26.63
N ARG A 56 6.10 14.06 -25.58
CA ARG A 56 6.53 12.91 -24.77
C ARG A 56 6.03 13.09 -23.35
N THR A 57 5.41 12.07 -22.78
CA THR A 57 4.95 12.06 -21.39
C THR A 57 5.80 11.08 -20.60
N THR A 58 6.41 11.55 -19.52
CA THR A 58 7.12 10.72 -18.56
C THR A 58 6.13 10.02 -17.65
N VAL A 59 6.56 8.93 -17.02
CA VAL A 59 5.73 8.23 -16.05
C VAL A 59 5.76 9.01 -14.74
N GLY A 60 4.62 9.25 -14.10
CA GLY A 60 4.57 9.91 -12.81
C GLY A 60 4.91 8.98 -11.65
N ASP A 61 5.17 9.56 -10.48
CA ASP A 61 5.36 8.80 -9.25
C ASP A 61 4.03 8.21 -8.77
N TYR A 62 4.07 6.99 -8.25
CA TYR A 62 2.94 6.43 -7.53
C TYR A 62 3.36 5.65 -6.30
N LEU A 63 2.46 5.63 -5.32
CA LEU A 63 2.53 4.77 -4.14
C LEU A 63 1.25 3.95 -4.07
N LYS A 64 1.38 2.66 -3.83
CA LYS A 64 0.27 1.79 -3.44
C LYS A 64 0.62 1.01 -2.19
N SER A 65 -0.40 0.54 -1.49
CA SER A 65 -0.24 -0.31 -0.31
C SER A 65 -1.02 -1.60 -0.39
N THR A 66 -0.41 -2.63 0.18
CA THR A 66 -1.06 -3.91 0.48
C THR A 66 -0.68 -4.33 1.90
N VAL A 67 -1.65 -4.79 2.68
CA VAL A 67 -1.39 -5.41 3.99
C VAL A 67 -1.36 -6.93 3.83
N LEU A 68 -0.33 -7.52 4.41
CA LEU A 68 -0.13 -8.96 4.44
C LEU A 68 -0.28 -9.47 5.87
N LYS A 69 -0.95 -10.61 6.03
CA LYS A 69 -1.02 -11.37 7.27
C LYS A 69 -0.36 -12.75 7.07
N SER A 70 0.62 -13.04 7.90
CA SER A 70 1.31 -14.34 7.98
C SER A 70 1.26 -14.84 9.43
N PRO A 71 1.58 -16.11 9.72
CA PRO A 71 1.68 -16.60 11.09
C PRO A 71 2.65 -15.78 11.96
N GLY A 72 3.73 -15.27 11.36
CA GLY A 72 4.70 -14.37 12.01
C GLY A 72 4.23 -12.92 12.20
N GLY A 73 2.98 -12.60 11.89
CA GLY A 73 2.39 -11.26 12.06
C GLY A 73 2.10 -10.54 10.76
N PHE A 74 2.00 -9.20 10.84
CA PHE A 74 1.57 -8.35 9.74
C PHE A 74 2.75 -7.64 9.06
N ALA A 75 2.64 -7.47 7.75
CA ALA A 75 3.55 -6.65 6.95
C ALA A 75 2.75 -5.63 6.15
N LEU A 76 3.35 -4.46 5.95
CA LEU A 76 2.87 -3.46 4.99
C LEU A 76 3.79 -3.48 3.78
N GLU A 77 3.25 -3.79 2.62
CA GLU A 77 3.94 -3.63 1.34
C GLU A 77 3.67 -2.23 0.81
N PHE A 78 4.74 -1.54 0.40
CA PHE A 78 4.65 -0.38 -0.47
C PHE A 78 5.15 -0.75 -1.87
N SER A 79 4.26 -0.63 -2.85
CA SER A 79 4.61 -0.63 -4.27
C SER A 79 4.92 0.81 -4.66
N ILE A 80 6.19 1.08 -4.87
CA ILE A 80 6.70 2.41 -5.23
C ILE A 80 7.12 2.37 -6.68
N GLN A 81 6.66 3.35 -7.44
CA GLN A 81 7.24 3.65 -8.74
C GLN A 81 7.59 5.12 -8.80
N THR A 82 8.78 5.39 -9.35
CA THR A 82 9.27 6.73 -9.59
C THR A 82 9.32 6.99 -11.09
N GLY A 83 9.01 8.20 -11.53
CA GLY A 83 9.19 8.66 -12.90
C GLY A 83 10.66 8.82 -13.32
N SER A 84 11.55 8.95 -12.35
CA SER A 84 13.00 9.05 -12.57
C SER A 84 13.57 7.76 -13.17
N SER A 85 14.46 7.89 -14.16
CA SER A 85 15.19 6.77 -14.77
C SER A 85 16.30 6.19 -13.89
N ASN A 86 16.56 6.82 -12.73
CA ASN A 86 17.56 6.35 -11.78
C ASN A 86 17.03 5.15 -11.00
N SER A 87 17.90 4.15 -10.82
CA SER A 87 17.61 3.03 -9.91
C SER A 87 17.93 3.47 -8.48
N PHE A 88 17.07 3.08 -7.55
CA PHE A 88 17.25 3.30 -6.12
C PHE A 88 17.11 1.97 -5.39
N SER A 89 17.59 1.92 -4.14
CA SER A 89 17.37 0.78 -3.25
C SER A 89 16.78 1.25 -1.93
N ILE A 90 15.99 0.38 -1.31
CA ILE A 90 15.53 0.51 0.07
C ILE A 90 16.23 -0.58 0.86
N TYR A 91 17.15 -0.20 1.73
CA TYR A 91 17.94 -1.14 2.51
C TYR A 91 17.21 -1.59 3.78
N THR A 92 17.61 -2.74 4.29
CA THR A 92 17.12 -3.29 5.56
C THR A 92 17.30 -2.26 6.67
N GLY A 93 16.27 -2.04 7.48
CA GLY A 93 16.30 -1.06 8.56
C GLY A 93 16.03 0.40 8.14
N GLN A 94 16.05 0.74 6.84
CA GLN A 94 15.54 2.04 6.39
C GLN A 94 14.05 2.17 6.70
N THR A 95 13.61 3.39 7.00
CA THR A 95 12.28 3.61 7.53
C THR A 95 11.28 4.09 6.48
N ALA A 96 10.04 3.62 6.63
CA ALA A 96 8.88 4.34 6.14
C ALA A 96 8.21 5.02 7.34
N LYS A 97 8.05 6.34 7.27
CA LYS A 97 7.41 7.16 8.32
C LYS A 97 5.99 7.48 7.89
N LEU A 98 5.03 7.06 8.71
CA LEU A 98 3.63 7.42 8.54
C LEU A 98 3.30 8.56 9.51
N GLN A 99 2.96 9.71 8.97
CA GLN A 99 2.47 10.83 9.76
C GLN A 99 0.95 10.75 9.83
N MET A 100 0.43 10.76 11.04
CA MET A 100 -0.99 10.71 11.34
C MET A 100 -1.57 12.13 11.40
N LYS A 101 -2.90 12.26 11.22
CA LYS A 101 -3.61 13.54 11.28
C LYS A 101 -3.49 14.24 12.64
N ASP A 102 -3.36 13.47 13.72
CA ASP A 102 -3.14 13.97 15.09
C ASP A 102 -1.68 14.36 15.37
N GLY A 103 -0.79 14.23 14.37
CA GLY A 103 0.63 14.54 14.48
C GLY A 103 1.49 13.37 14.96
N ALA A 104 0.91 12.22 15.33
CA ALA A 104 1.68 11.04 15.68
C ALA A 104 2.52 10.55 14.49
N ILE A 105 3.71 10.03 14.76
CA ILE A 105 4.62 9.48 13.74
C ILE A 105 4.86 8.00 14.03
N ILE A 106 4.60 7.16 13.05
CA ILE A 106 4.84 5.73 13.09
C ILE A 106 6.02 5.42 12.19
N ASN A 107 7.10 4.88 12.77
CA ASN A 107 8.27 4.42 12.01
C ASN A 107 8.15 2.93 11.74
N LEU A 108 8.13 2.55 10.47
CA LEU A 108 8.13 1.16 10.03
C LEU A 108 9.49 0.82 9.44
N LEU A 109 10.09 -0.29 9.87
CA LEU A 109 11.41 -0.72 9.39
C LEU A 109 11.27 -1.64 8.19
N SER A 110 12.08 -1.39 7.15
CA SER A 110 12.20 -2.28 6.00
C SER A 110 12.76 -3.63 6.45
N ARG A 111 12.12 -4.71 5.99
CA ARG A 111 12.46 -6.09 6.35
C ARG A 111 13.69 -6.64 5.64
N ALA A 112 14.05 -6.08 4.48
CA ALA A 112 15.14 -6.58 3.65
C ALA A 112 15.68 -5.46 2.75
N ASN A 113 16.68 -5.82 1.94
CA ASN A 113 17.17 -4.98 0.86
C ASN A 113 16.29 -5.18 -0.37
N TYR A 114 15.73 -4.09 -0.90
CA TYR A 114 14.92 -4.09 -2.11
C TYR A 114 15.51 -3.12 -3.12
N THR A 115 15.98 -3.63 -4.25
CA THR A 115 16.52 -2.82 -5.34
C THR A 115 15.46 -2.60 -6.40
N ALA A 116 15.26 -1.34 -6.79
CA ALA A 116 14.29 -0.98 -7.79
C ALA A 116 14.70 -1.50 -9.17
N LYS A 117 13.72 -2.10 -9.86
CA LYS A 117 13.85 -2.56 -11.23
C LYS A 117 13.46 -1.44 -12.18
N LYS A 118 14.16 -1.33 -13.32
CA LYS A 118 13.77 -0.40 -14.37
C LYS A 118 12.51 -0.90 -15.07
N SER A 119 11.62 0.02 -15.43
CA SER A 119 10.51 -0.26 -16.34
C SER A 119 11.04 -0.74 -17.69
N SER A 120 10.34 -1.69 -18.31
CA SER A 120 10.67 -2.20 -19.66
C SER A 120 10.61 -1.10 -20.73
N MET A 121 9.85 -0.04 -20.48
CA MET A 121 9.77 1.14 -21.36
C MET A 121 10.97 2.09 -21.21
N GLY A 122 11.93 1.78 -20.32
CA GLY A 122 13.14 2.59 -20.11
C GLY A 122 12.95 3.84 -19.27
N TYR A 123 11.70 4.18 -18.91
CA TYR A 123 11.36 5.32 -18.07
C TYR A 123 10.77 4.85 -16.74
N GLY A 124 11.35 5.34 -15.65
CA GLY A 124 10.94 5.01 -14.30
C GLY A 124 11.55 3.74 -13.73
N SER A 125 11.54 3.67 -12.40
CA SER A 125 11.98 2.54 -11.60
C SER A 125 10.88 2.14 -10.63
N TRP A 126 10.75 0.85 -10.33
CA TRP A 126 9.74 0.35 -9.41
C TRP A 126 10.31 -0.65 -8.42
N VAL A 127 9.73 -0.71 -7.22
CA VAL A 127 10.09 -1.65 -6.16
C VAL A 127 8.87 -2.03 -5.34
N PHE A 128 8.87 -3.27 -4.81
CA PHE A 128 7.97 -3.69 -3.74
C PHE A 128 8.80 -3.83 -2.47
N ALA A 129 8.55 -2.96 -1.49
CA ALA A 129 9.27 -2.98 -0.22
C ALA A 129 8.31 -3.37 0.91
N PHE A 130 8.72 -4.32 1.75
CA PHE A 130 7.92 -4.81 2.87
C PHE A 130 8.44 -4.27 4.20
N TYR A 131 7.53 -3.77 4.99
CA TYR A 131 7.78 -3.16 6.29
C TYR A 131 7.06 -3.92 7.40
N THR A 132 7.70 -4.04 8.55
CA THR A 132 7.10 -4.71 9.71
C THR A 132 6.07 -3.81 10.40
N LEU A 133 4.88 -4.37 10.65
CA LEU A 133 3.84 -3.72 11.45
C LEU A 133 3.85 -4.31 12.87
N SER A 134 4.17 -3.47 13.86
CA SER A 134 4.03 -3.85 15.28
C SER A 134 2.57 -3.76 15.73
N ALA A 135 2.21 -4.46 16.81
CA ALA A 135 0.85 -4.40 17.36
C ALA A 135 0.42 -2.95 17.66
N LYS A 136 1.29 -2.17 18.29
CA LYS A 136 1.06 -0.74 18.57
C LYS A 136 0.83 0.06 17.28
N ALA A 137 1.65 -0.14 16.25
CA ALA A 137 1.47 0.54 14.97
C ALA A 137 0.12 0.19 14.32
N ILE A 138 -0.29 -1.09 14.37
CA ILE A 138 -1.58 -1.54 13.84
C ILE A 138 -2.73 -0.84 14.56
N GLU A 139 -2.70 -0.78 15.89
CA GLU A 139 -3.74 -0.10 16.67
C GLU A 139 -3.82 1.40 16.35
N THR A 140 -2.67 2.08 16.28
CA THR A 140 -2.64 3.50 15.91
C THR A 140 -3.17 3.73 14.49
N ILE A 141 -2.80 2.88 13.52
CA ILE A 141 -3.27 3.01 12.14
C ILE A 141 -4.77 2.71 12.04
N LYS A 142 -5.28 1.67 12.71
CA LYS A 142 -6.70 1.29 12.66
C LYS A 142 -7.64 2.40 13.14
N ASN A 143 -7.16 3.25 14.04
CA ASN A 143 -7.92 4.29 14.72
C ASN A 143 -7.61 5.71 14.22
N GLY A 144 -6.73 5.87 13.24
CA GLY A 144 -6.30 7.18 12.75
C GLY A 144 -6.35 7.30 11.23
N THR A 145 -6.02 8.51 10.76
CA THR A 145 -5.89 8.81 9.33
C THR A 145 -4.45 9.21 9.05
N ILE A 146 -3.83 8.58 8.07
CA ILE A 146 -2.47 8.91 7.61
C ILE A 146 -2.56 10.11 6.67
N THR A 147 -1.78 11.16 6.93
CA THR A 147 -1.75 12.38 6.10
C THR A 147 -0.51 12.44 5.22
N HIS A 148 0.57 11.78 5.61
CA HIS A 148 1.82 11.78 4.86
C HIS A 148 2.57 10.45 5.04
N ILE A 149 3.18 9.97 3.95
CA ILE A 149 4.09 8.84 3.98
C ILE A 149 5.44 9.29 3.44
N ARG A 150 6.51 9.10 4.22
CA ARG A 150 7.89 9.31 3.79
C ARG A 150 8.62 7.99 3.74
N VAL A 151 9.25 7.66 2.61
CA VAL A 151 10.04 6.43 2.45
C VAL A 151 11.50 6.78 2.24
N GLU A 152 12.37 6.29 3.13
CA GLU A 152 13.83 6.43 2.97
C GLU A 152 14.38 5.45 1.94
N SER A 153 15.35 5.91 1.15
CA SER A 153 16.02 5.15 0.09
C SER A 153 17.49 5.54 -0.04
N SER A 154 18.22 4.84 -0.90
CA SER A 154 19.61 5.17 -1.28
C SER A 154 19.77 6.52 -1.98
N MET A 155 18.68 7.12 -2.46
CA MET A 155 18.67 8.40 -3.18
C MET A 155 18.10 9.56 -2.35
N GLY A 156 17.86 9.34 -1.06
CA GLY A 156 17.16 10.28 -0.19
C GLY A 156 15.76 9.76 0.15
N SER A 157 14.83 10.66 0.43
CA SER A 157 13.46 10.30 0.83
C SER A 157 12.47 10.58 -0.29
N PHE A 158 11.50 9.68 -0.46
CA PHE A 158 10.30 9.93 -1.24
C PHE A 158 9.18 10.39 -0.31
N ASP A 159 8.50 11.47 -0.67
CA ASP A 159 7.47 12.10 0.13
C ASP A 159 6.11 12.01 -0.58
N TYR A 160 5.13 11.41 0.10
CA TYR A 160 3.80 11.16 -0.43
C TYR A 160 2.74 11.78 0.48
N PRO A 161 2.35 13.05 0.23
CA PRO A 161 1.21 13.65 0.92
C PRO A 161 -0.08 12.96 0.48
N LEU A 162 -0.90 12.56 1.44
CA LEU A 162 -2.14 11.82 1.19
C LEU A 162 -3.36 12.73 1.36
N LYS A 163 -4.34 12.53 0.47
CA LYS A 163 -5.69 13.09 0.67
C LYS A 163 -6.38 12.34 1.80
N GLU A 164 -7.22 13.02 2.58
CA GLU A 164 -7.87 12.44 3.76
C GLU A 164 -8.62 11.13 3.47
N LYS A 165 -9.38 11.07 2.37
CA LYS A 165 -10.10 9.86 1.93
C LYS A 165 -9.17 8.67 1.67
N VAL A 166 -7.93 8.95 1.24
CA VAL A 166 -6.94 7.94 0.91
C VAL A 166 -6.13 7.53 2.14
N GLY A 167 -5.99 8.45 3.10
CA GLY A 167 -5.31 8.23 4.37
C GLY A 167 -5.91 7.15 5.27
N THR A 168 -7.16 6.72 5.01
CA THR A 168 -7.84 5.63 5.75
C THR A 168 -7.68 4.25 5.11
N ILE A 169 -7.14 4.16 3.89
CA ILE A 169 -7.09 2.90 3.12
C ILE A 169 -6.33 1.80 3.87
N ILE A 170 -5.17 2.11 4.44
CA ILE A 170 -4.38 1.11 5.19
C ILE A 170 -5.15 0.64 6.44
N ALA A 171 -5.86 1.55 7.12
CA ALA A 171 -6.70 1.21 8.26
C ALA A 171 -7.83 0.24 7.85
N GLU A 172 -8.48 0.51 6.71
CA GLU A 172 -9.52 -0.36 6.13
C GLU A 172 -8.96 -1.72 5.70
N GLN A 173 -7.74 -1.76 5.17
CA GLN A 173 -7.03 -3.01 4.85
C GLN A 173 -6.77 -3.84 6.12
N LEU A 174 -6.28 -3.21 7.19
CA LEU A 174 -6.02 -3.86 8.48
C LEU A 174 -7.29 -4.38 9.17
N LYS A 175 -8.45 -3.75 8.95
CA LYS A 175 -9.75 -4.17 9.52
C LYS A 175 -10.32 -5.43 8.87
N LYS A 176 -9.77 -5.89 7.75
CA LYS A 176 -10.19 -7.15 7.08
C LYS A 176 -9.63 -8.40 7.77
N PHE A 177 -8.76 -8.23 8.77
CA PHE A 177 -8.01 -9.29 9.45
C PHE A 177 -8.22 -9.30 10.95
#